data_AF-A0A4U0GY98-F1
#
_entry.id   AF-A0A4U0GY98-F1
#
_cell.length_a   1.000
_cell.length_b   1.000
_cell.length_c   1.000
_cell.angle_alpha   90.00
_cell.angle_beta   90.00
_cell.angle_gamma   90.00
#
_symmetry.space_group_name_H-M   'P 1'
#
loop_
_entity.id
_entity.type
_entity.pdbx_description
1 polymer ?
#
loop_
_entity_poly.entity_id
_entity_poly.type
_entity_poly.pdbx_seq_one_letter_code
_entity_poly.pdbx_strand_id
1 'polypeptide(L)'
;MKYLLVFLTVLLTQRSISQTIFPDFLEGTWKRKDKNHYEHWDRLNSRTFKGFSYMLKNGSITVTEYATIHQRKEKEIVYSVAVKGQNSGKTVNFKQTLSDTALVFENQAHDFPKKIIYKKLTDSEVLVQISDGGQKIYSYTLLKENTRNTTLDSNNTNPNYNYTLAEKLGADNYGMKKYILVVLKTGSNQTNDKEFINNTFRGHLDNINNLVEQGKLIVAGPLEQNERTFRGIFILNVDSMAEANEILLTDPAIQENLLAYELFNWYGSAALPEYLPSADKVWKLSP
;
A
#
# COMPACT_ATOMS: atom_id res chain seq x y z
N MET A 1 -70.20 27.88 25.50
CA MET A 1 -69.43 26.76 24.90
C MET A 1 -68.95 27.15 23.51
N LYS A 2 -67.64 27.27 23.31
CA LYS A 2 -66.88 26.87 22.11
C LYS A 2 -65.44 27.37 22.30
N TYR A 3 -64.59 26.52 22.87
CA TYR A 3 -63.15 26.74 22.88
C TYR A 3 -62.63 26.50 21.45
N LEU A 4 -62.11 27.54 20.81
CA LEU A 4 -61.43 27.44 19.51
C LEU A 4 -59.98 27.03 19.78
N LEU A 5 -59.69 25.73 19.65
CA LEU A 5 -58.36 25.18 19.80
C LEU A 5 -57.57 25.44 18.50
N VAL A 6 -56.68 26.43 18.50
CA VAL A 6 -55.78 26.71 17.37
C VAL A 6 -54.60 25.74 17.46
N PHE A 7 -54.59 24.72 16.59
CA PHE A 7 -53.43 23.84 16.40
C PHE A 7 -52.36 24.62 15.62
N LEU A 8 -51.32 25.08 16.31
CA LEU A 8 -50.11 25.63 15.70
C LEU A 8 -49.24 24.45 15.23
N THR A 9 -49.35 24.08 13.95
CA THR A 9 -48.44 23.12 13.32
C THR A 9 -47.08 23.77 13.07
N VAL A 10 -46.15 23.56 14.00
CA VAL A 10 -44.73 23.86 13.78
C VAL A 10 -44.20 22.87 12.75
N LEU A 11 -44.08 23.30 11.48
CA LEU A 11 -43.26 22.60 10.49
C LEU A 11 -41.79 22.70 10.94
N LEU A 12 -41.33 21.71 11.69
CA LEU A 12 -39.90 21.44 11.82
C LEU A 12 -39.40 20.98 10.45
N THR A 13 -38.89 21.92 9.66
CA THR A 13 -38.04 21.57 8.52
C THR A 13 -36.81 20.88 9.10
N GLN A 14 -36.77 19.56 9.04
CA GLN A 14 -35.54 18.82 9.27
C GLN A 14 -34.54 19.32 8.22
N ARG A 15 -33.60 20.18 8.64
CA ARG A 15 -32.42 20.43 7.84
C ARG A 15 -31.62 19.14 7.89
N SER A 16 -31.70 18.34 6.83
CA SER A 16 -30.74 17.27 6.61
C SER A 16 -29.35 17.89 6.65
N ILE A 17 -28.59 17.59 7.70
CA ILE A 17 -27.19 18.01 7.77
C ILE A 17 -26.46 17.13 6.75
N SER A 18 -26.19 17.68 5.58
CA SER A 18 -25.38 17.00 4.60
C SER A 18 -23.95 16.85 5.13
N GLN A 19 -23.44 15.63 5.13
CA GLN A 19 -22.14 15.30 5.71
C GLN A 19 -21.10 15.07 4.63
N THR A 20 -19.84 15.35 4.97
CA THR A 20 -18.71 14.97 4.13
C THR A 20 -18.51 13.46 4.30
N ILE A 21 -18.82 12.68 3.26
CA ILE A 21 -18.64 11.23 3.25
C ILE A 21 -17.18 10.91 2.92
N PHE A 22 -16.47 10.22 3.82
CA PHE A 22 -15.15 9.65 3.49
C PHE A 22 -15.35 8.39 2.63
N PRO A 23 -14.53 8.14 1.60
CA PRO A 23 -14.82 7.20 0.52
C PRO A 23 -14.55 5.73 0.88
N ASP A 24 -14.92 5.28 2.07
CA ASP A 24 -14.61 3.93 2.57
C ASP A 24 -15.11 2.83 1.61
N PHE A 25 -16.24 3.08 0.93
CA PHE A 25 -16.82 2.14 0.00
C PHE A 25 -15.98 1.92 -1.28
N LEU A 26 -15.04 2.83 -1.61
CA LEU A 26 -14.18 2.70 -2.80
C LEU A 26 -13.00 1.75 -2.58
N GLU A 27 -12.69 1.34 -1.34
CA GLU A 27 -11.55 0.49 -1.04
C GLU A 27 -11.58 -0.83 -1.84
N GLY A 28 -10.47 -1.15 -2.52
CA GLY A 28 -10.28 -2.33 -3.36
C GLY A 28 -10.19 -2.04 -4.87
N THR A 29 -10.30 -3.11 -5.67
CA THR A 29 -10.23 -3.06 -7.14
C THR A 29 -11.62 -3.01 -7.75
N TRP A 30 -11.77 -2.18 -8.77
CA TRP A 30 -12.99 -1.97 -9.51
C TRP A 30 -12.73 -2.07 -11.00
N LYS A 31 -13.53 -2.87 -11.71
CA LYS A 31 -13.48 -2.98 -13.16
C LYS A 31 -14.60 -2.18 -13.79
N ARG A 32 -14.30 -1.42 -14.84
CA ARG A 32 -15.33 -0.80 -15.67
C ARG A 32 -16.15 -1.85 -16.40
N LYS A 33 -17.48 -1.75 -16.32
CA LYS A 33 -18.40 -2.67 -16.99
C LYS A 33 -18.26 -2.66 -18.52
N ASP A 34 -17.83 -1.54 -19.10
CA ASP A 34 -17.77 -1.32 -20.55
C ASP A 34 -16.38 -1.59 -21.17
N LYS A 35 -15.31 -1.68 -20.38
CA LYS A 35 -13.92 -1.75 -20.89
C LYS A 35 -13.00 -2.53 -19.94
N ASN A 36 -11.89 -3.05 -20.46
CA ASN A 36 -10.78 -3.58 -19.65
C ASN A 36 -9.93 -2.45 -19.04
N HIS A 37 -10.61 -1.63 -18.23
CA HIS A 37 -10.03 -0.53 -17.48
C HIS A 37 -10.46 -0.68 -16.03
N TYR A 38 -9.51 -0.46 -15.14
CA TYR A 38 -9.63 -0.75 -13.73
C TYR A 38 -9.24 0.47 -12.92
N GLU A 39 -9.85 0.60 -11.74
CA GLU A 39 -9.47 1.56 -10.69
C GLU A 39 -9.16 0.75 -9.43
N HIS A 40 -8.01 0.98 -8.81
CA HIS A 40 -7.66 0.39 -7.51
C HIS A 40 -7.51 1.49 -6.47
N TRP A 41 -7.98 1.24 -5.25
CA TRP A 41 -7.95 2.18 -4.14
C TRP A 41 -7.47 1.52 -2.83
N ASP A 42 -6.34 2.00 -2.34
CA ASP A 42 -5.74 1.61 -1.06
C ASP A 42 -5.98 2.69 0.00
N ARG A 43 -6.40 2.26 1.20
CA ARG A 43 -6.40 3.11 2.39
C ARG A 43 -5.00 3.14 2.98
N LEU A 44 -4.36 4.31 2.96
CA LEU A 44 -3.05 4.48 3.62
C LEU A 44 -3.18 4.76 5.11
N ASN A 45 -4.23 5.47 5.51
CA ASN A 45 -4.57 5.77 6.91
C ASN A 45 -6.02 6.25 6.99
N SER A 46 -6.48 6.64 8.18
CA SER A 46 -7.85 7.13 8.42
C SER A 46 -8.26 8.38 7.62
N ARG A 47 -7.30 9.09 7.01
CA ARG A 47 -7.53 10.36 6.29
C ARG A 47 -7.09 10.33 4.82
N THR A 48 -6.48 9.25 4.36
CA THR A 48 -5.84 9.21 3.04
C THR A 48 -6.10 7.91 2.31
N PHE A 49 -6.63 8.04 1.10
CA PHE A 49 -6.69 7.00 0.09
C PHE A 49 -5.75 7.35 -1.06
N LYS A 50 -5.04 6.34 -1.57
CA LYS A 50 -4.36 6.43 -2.86
C LYS A 50 -5.01 5.47 -3.81
N GLY A 51 -5.11 5.87 -5.06
CA GLY A 51 -5.60 5.02 -6.11
C GLY A 51 -4.84 5.21 -7.40
N PHE A 52 -5.06 4.29 -8.32
CA PHE A 52 -4.54 4.37 -9.67
C PHE A 52 -5.51 3.71 -10.64
N SER A 53 -5.57 4.27 -11.84
CA SER A 53 -6.31 3.71 -12.95
C SER A 53 -5.36 2.96 -13.88
N TYR A 54 -5.77 1.81 -14.39
CA TYR A 54 -4.96 1.03 -15.31
C TYR A 54 -5.76 0.29 -16.36
N MET A 55 -5.11 0.03 -17.49
CA MET A 55 -5.62 -0.87 -18.53
C MET A 55 -4.94 -2.23 -18.43
N LEU A 56 -5.71 -3.30 -18.66
CA LEU A 56 -5.17 -4.66 -18.78
C LEU A 56 -5.23 -5.10 -20.24
N LYS A 57 -4.07 -5.38 -20.83
CA LYS A 57 -3.96 -5.92 -22.20
C LYS A 57 -2.98 -7.07 -22.21
N ASN A 58 -3.44 -8.27 -22.59
CA ASN A 58 -2.63 -9.50 -22.63
C ASN A 58 -1.86 -9.78 -21.33
N GLY A 59 -2.50 -9.55 -20.17
CA GLY A 59 -1.87 -9.73 -18.85
C GLY A 59 -0.91 -8.62 -18.44
N SER A 60 -0.59 -7.66 -19.32
CA SER A 60 0.24 -6.50 -18.97
C SER A 60 -0.63 -5.35 -18.48
N ILE A 61 -0.23 -4.78 -17.34
CA ILE A 61 -0.84 -3.60 -16.72
C ILE A 61 -0.18 -2.34 -17.29
N THR A 62 -0.99 -1.39 -17.76
CA THR A 62 -0.53 -0.04 -18.10
C THR A 62 -1.27 0.97 -17.24
N VAL A 63 -0.57 1.55 -16.26
CA VAL A 63 -1.11 2.62 -15.42
C VAL A 63 -1.33 3.88 -16.26
N THR A 64 -2.55 4.41 -16.21
CA THR A 64 -2.98 5.60 -16.95
C THR A 64 -3.06 6.84 -16.07
N GLU A 65 -3.31 6.67 -14.77
CA GLU A 65 -3.60 7.76 -13.85
C GLU A 65 -3.26 7.38 -12.41
N TYR A 66 -2.80 8.35 -11.64
CA TYR A 66 -2.67 8.26 -10.18
C TYR A 66 -3.64 9.23 -9.53
N ALA A 67 -4.29 8.80 -8.46
CA ALA A 67 -5.26 9.58 -7.73
C ALA A 67 -5.01 9.53 -6.21
N THR A 68 -5.42 10.55 -5.49
CA THR A 68 -5.34 10.61 -4.03
C THR A 68 -6.57 11.32 -3.49
N ILE A 69 -7.26 10.71 -2.53
CA ILE A 69 -8.31 11.36 -1.74
C ILE A 69 -7.73 11.62 -0.35
N HIS A 70 -7.62 12.89 0.02
CA HIS A 70 -7.01 13.28 1.28
C HIS A 70 -7.88 14.26 2.06
N GLN A 71 -8.12 13.95 3.33
CA GLN A 71 -8.81 14.82 4.28
C GLN A 71 -7.80 15.73 4.99
N ARG A 72 -7.80 17.02 4.65
CA ARG A 72 -6.89 18.04 5.24
C ARG A 72 -7.35 18.51 6.62
N LYS A 73 -8.67 18.72 6.78
CA LYS A 73 -9.35 19.16 8.01
C LYS A 73 -10.65 18.38 8.15
N GLU A 74 -11.34 18.45 9.29
CA GLU A 74 -12.55 17.63 9.59
C GLU A 74 -13.59 17.61 8.45
N LYS A 75 -13.75 18.69 7.69
CA LYS A 75 -14.74 18.78 6.59
C LYS A 75 -14.14 19.09 5.21
N GLU A 76 -12.82 19.04 5.07
CA GLU A 76 -12.13 19.37 3.81
C GLU A 76 -11.46 18.13 3.22
N ILE A 77 -12.14 17.52 2.25
CA ILE A 77 -11.63 16.39 1.46
C ILE A 77 -11.30 16.88 0.05
N VAL A 78 -10.11 16.51 -0.41
CA VAL A 78 -9.60 16.86 -1.75
C VAL A 78 -9.28 15.58 -2.52
N TYR A 79 -9.83 15.48 -3.72
CA TYR A 79 -9.49 14.48 -4.73
C TYR A 79 -8.44 15.08 -5.68
N SER A 80 -7.29 14.45 -5.78
CA SER A 80 -6.13 14.95 -6.52
C SER A 80 -5.75 13.91 -7.57
N VAL A 81 -5.68 14.30 -8.85
CA VAL A 81 -5.45 13.37 -9.98
C VAL A 81 -4.27 13.83 -10.83
N ALA A 82 -3.43 12.87 -11.23
CA ALA A 82 -2.35 13.06 -12.19
C ALA A 82 -2.43 12.00 -13.29
N VAL A 83 -2.66 12.43 -14.54
CA VAL A 83 -2.74 11.55 -15.71
C VAL A 83 -1.36 11.38 -16.33
N LYS A 84 -0.94 10.14 -16.58
CA LYS A 84 0.37 9.82 -17.14
C LYS A 84 0.49 10.41 -18.55
N GLY A 85 1.56 11.17 -18.80
CA GLY A 85 1.83 11.78 -20.10
C GLY A 85 0.98 13.03 -20.41
N GLN A 86 0.24 13.58 -19.44
CA GLN A 86 -0.51 14.83 -19.59
C GLN A 86 -0.09 15.86 -18.55
N ASN A 87 -0.41 17.14 -18.82
CA ASN A 87 -0.23 18.27 -17.89
C ASN A 87 1.17 18.39 -17.25
N SER A 88 2.22 17.91 -17.95
CA SER A 88 3.58 17.82 -17.42
C SER A 88 3.67 17.10 -16.05
N GLY A 89 2.78 16.16 -15.77
CA GLY A 89 2.71 15.44 -14.50
C GLY A 89 2.11 16.23 -13.34
N LYS A 90 1.61 17.45 -13.56
CA LYS A 90 0.97 18.26 -12.52
C LYS A 90 -0.39 17.69 -12.15
N THR A 91 -0.63 17.65 -10.84
CA THR A 91 -1.87 17.19 -10.25
C THR A 91 -2.98 18.24 -10.40
N VAL A 92 -4.18 17.79 -10.77
CA VAL A 92 -5.41 18.58 -10.76
C VAL A 92 -6.20 18.23 -9.50
N ASN A 93 -6.64 19.25 -8.77
CA ASN A 93 -7.35 19.08 -7.51
C ASN A 93 -8.84 19.40 -7.65
N PHE A 94 -9.67 18.58 -7.02
CA PHE A 94 -11.11 18.73 -6.93
C PHE A 94 -11.51 18.71 -5.46
N LYS A 95 -12.35 19.66 -5.04
CA LYS A 95 -12.82 19.75 -3.66
C LYS A 95 -14.12 18.97 -3.51
N GLN A 96 -14.27 18.24 -2.42
CA GLN A 96 -15.53 17.58 -2.13
C GLN A 96 -16.62 18.61 -1.81
N THR A 97 -17.80 18.42 -2.40
CA THR A 97 -19.02 19.13 -2.03
C THR A 97 -19.93 18.22 -1.20
N LEU A 98 -20.74 18.82 -0.33
CA LEU A 98 -21.69 18.09 0.52
C LEU A 98 -22.74 17.36 -0.34
N SER A 99 -23.01 16.11 0.00
CA SER A 99 -24.01 15.28 -0.67
C SER A 99 -24.39 14.11 0.22
N ASP A 100 -25.68 13.81 0.30
CA ASP A 100 -26.23 12.79 1.22
C ASP A 100 -26.11 11.36 0.67
N THR A 101 -25.92 11.22 -0.64
CA THR A 101 -26.08 9.92 -1.35
C THR A 101 -24.91 9.56 -2.25
N ALA A 102 -23.95 10.47 -2.41
CA ALA A 102 -22.83 10.30 -3.33
C ALA A 102 -21.62 11.11 -2.89
N LEU A 103 -20.44 10.64 -3.27
CA LEU A 103 -19.18 11.36 -3.15
C LEU A 103 -19.02 12.27 -4.37
N VAL A 104 -19.03 13.59 -4.16
CA VAL A 104 -19.03 14.58 -5.23
C VAL A 104 -17.79 15.46 -5.13
N PHE A 105 -16.99 15.50 -6.19
CA PHE A 105 -15.79 16.33 -6.29
C PHE A 105 -15.94 17.35 -7.41
N GLU A 106 -15.62 18.61 -7.14
CA GLU A 106 -15.75 19.71 -8.09
C GLU A 106 -14.48 20.56 -8.22
N ASN A 107 -14.25 21.03 -9.44
CA ASN A 107 -13.29 22.07 -9.79
C ASN A 107 -13.86 22.90 -10.94
N GLN A 108 -14.51 24.02 -10.61
CA GLN A 108 -15.17 24.88 -11.60
C GLN A 108 -14.18 25.61 -12.53
N ALA A 109 -12.91 25.71 -12.12
CA ALA A 109 -11.84 26.36 -12.87
C ALA A 109 -11.17 25.42 -13.90
N HIS A 110 -11.40 24.11 -13.81
CA HIS A 110 -10.87 23.14 -14.76
C HIS A 110 -11.69 23.16 -16.05
N ASP A 111 -11.08 22.82 -17.20
CA ASP A 111 -11.75 22.81 -18.50
C ASP A 111 -12.68 21.59 -18.65
N PHE A 112 -12.16 20.39 -18.42
CA PHE A 112 -12.92 19.15 -18.31
C PHE A 112 -12.07 18.04 -17.65
N PRO A 113 -12.56 17.32 -16.63
CA PRO A 113 -13.88 17.45 -16.04
C PRO A 113 -13.94 18.59 -15.03
N LYS A 114 -15.15 19.09 -14.76
CA LYS A 114 -15.42 20.02 -13.65
C LYS A 114 -16.06 19.34 -12.46
N LYS A 115 -16.72 18.19 -12.68
CA LYS A 115 -17.43 17.45 -11.64
C LYS A 115 -17.23 15.95 -11.83
N ILE A 116 -16.89 15.27 -10.73
CA ILE A 116 -16.72 13.82 -10.65
C ILE A 116 -17.60 13.32 -9.50
N ILE A 117 -18.44 12.33 -9.76
CA ILE A 117 -19.38 11.77 -8.80
C ILE A 117 -19.16 10.27 -8.72
N TYR A 118 -18.94 9.76 -7.51
CA TYR A 118 -19.03 8.35 -7.20
C TYR A 118 -20.30 8.10 -6.38
N LYS A 119 -21.25 7.38 -6.97
CA LYS A 119 -22.49 6.97 -6.31
C LYS A 119 -22.47 5.47 -6.08
N LYS A 120 -22.42 5.06 -4.82
CA LYS A 120 -22.57 3.66 -4.42
C LYS A 120 -23.99 3.21 -4.80
N LEU A 121 -24.10 2.20 -5.66
CA LEU A 121 -25.38 1.58 -6.02
C LEU A 121 -25.64 0.37 -5.11
N THR A 122 -24.62 -0.47 -4.97
CA THR A 122 -24.58 -1.64 -4.08
C THR A 122 -23.18 -1.76 -3.45
N ASP A 123 -22.92 -2.78 -2.64
CA ASP A 123 -21.57 -3.05 -2.13
C ASP A 123 -20.58 -3.46 -3.24
N SER A 124 -21.08 -3.90 -4.39
CA SER A 124 -20.28 -4.36 -5.53
C SER A 124 -20.46 -3.54 -6.81
N GLU A 125 -21.22 -2.44 -6.77
CA GLU A 125 -21.45 -1.58 -7.93
C GLU A 125 -21.39 -0.10 -7.54
N VAL A 126 -20.59 0.65 -8.28
CA VAL A 126 -20.45 2.10 -8.16
C VAL A 126 -20.71 2.74 -9.51
N LEU A 127 -21.62 3.72 -9.55
CA LEU A 127 -21.80 4.57 -10.71
C LEU A 127 -20.83 5.74 -10.63
N VAL A 128 -19.99 5.89 -11.66
CA VAL A 128 -19.13 7.06 -11.84
C VAL A 128 -19.78 7.98 -12.86
N GLN A 129 -19.89 9.27 -12.52
CA GLN A 129 -20.33 10.31 -13.46
C GLN A 129 -19.28 11.41 -13.53
N ILE A 130 -18.92 11.79 -14.75
CA ILE A 130 -17.92 12.81 -15.05
C ILE A 130 -18.60 13.85 -15.94
N SER A 131 -18.58 15.12 -15.54
CA SER A 131 -19.21 16.19 -16.32
C SER A 131 -18.43 17.50 -16.32
N ASP A 132 -18.82 18.37 -17.23
CA ASP A 132 -18.40 19.78 -17.29
C ASP A 132 -19.23 20.70 -16.37
N GLY A 133 -20.02 20.12 -15.45
CA GLY A 133 -20.95 20.88 -14.62
C GLY A 133 -22.23 21.33 -15.34
N GLY A 134 -22.40 20.97 -16.61
CA GLY A 134 -23.55 21.30 -17.45
C GLY A 134 -24.14 20.06 -18.15
N GLN A 135 -24.33 20.14 -19.47
CA GLN A 135 -25.01 19.09 -20.26
C GLN A 135 -24.10 17.92 -20.64
N LYS A 136 -22.77 18.12 -20.68
CA LYS A 136 -21.83 17.08 -21.13
C LYS A 136 -21.55 16.13 -19.97
N ILE A 137 -22.22 14.99 -19.96
CA ILE A 137 -22.12 13.98 -18.91
C ILE A 137 -21.66 12.65 -19.52
N TYR A 138 -20.62 12.08 -18.94
CA TYR A 138 -20.20 10.70 -19.16
C TYR A 138 -20.48 9.89 -17.91
N SER A 139 -21.04 8.70 -18.08
CA SER A 139 -21.27 7.79 -16.96
C SER A 139 -20.82 6.39 -17.30
N TYR A 140 -20.21 5.72 -16.33
CA TYR A 140 -19.89 4.31 -16.42
C TYR A 140 -20.06 3.64 -15.07
N THR A 141 -20.33 2.34 -15.08
CA THR A 141 -20.43 1.54 -13.87
C THR A 141 -19.12 0.84 -13.61
N LEU A 142 -18.61 1.00 -12.40
CA LEU A 142 -17.56 0.21 -11.81
C LEU A 142 -18.19 -0.98 -11.08
N LEU A 143 -17.73 -2.18 -11.42
CA LEU A 143 -18.06 -3.41 -10.73
C LEU A 143 -16.91 -3.72 -9.79
N LYS A 144 -17.21 -3.98 -8.52
CA LYS A 144 -16.18 -4.39 -7.57
C LYS A 144 -15.64 -5.71 -8.05
N GLU A 145 -14.35 -5.74 -8.32
CA GLU A 145 -13.65 -7.00 -8.44
C GLU A 145 -13.57 -7.52 -7.00
N ASN A 146 -14.61 -8.26 -6.60
CA ASN A 146 -14.45 -9.27 -5.57
C ASN A 146 -13.20 -10.05 -5.96
N THR A 147 -12.35 -10.43 -5.01
CA THR A 147 -11.06 -11.12 -5.20
C THR A 147 -11.22 -12.48 -5.91
N ARG A 148 -11.63 -12.40 -7.18
CA ARG A 148 -12.09 -13.41 -8.12
C ARG A 148 -12.10 -12.70 -9.49
N ASN A 149 -10.96 -12.79 -10.18
CA ASN A 149 -10.81 -12.64 -11.64
C ASN A 149 -10.27 -11.31 -12.20
N THR A 150 -9.04 -10.95 -11.86
CA THR A 150 -8.10 -10.60 -12.93
C THR A 150 -7.59 -11.91 -13.53
N THR A 151 -7.82 -12.13 -14.82
CA THR A 151 -7.50 -13.37 -15.56
C THR A 151 -6.14 -13.97 -15.19
N LEU A 152 -6.13 -15.03 -14.37
CA LEU A 152 -5.07 -16.04 -14.18
C LEU A 152 -5.65 -17.18 -13.30
N ASP A 153 -5.66 -18.39 -13.86
CA ASP A 153 -6.04 -19.68 -13.27
C ASP A 153 -7.43 -19.83 -12.62
N SER A 154 -8.38 -20.34 -13.42
CA SER A 154 -9.68 -20.89 -12.99
C SER A 154 -9.62 -22.06 -11.97
N ASN A 155 -8.44 -22.32 -11.40
CA ASN A 155 -8.14 -23.43 -10.48
C ASN A 155 -7.66 -22.96 -9.10
N ASN A 156 -7.58 -21.66 -8.80
CA ASN A 156 -7.18 -21.23 -7.45
C ASN A 156 -8.32 -21.46 -6.45
N THR A 157 -8.18 -22.51 -5.64
CA THR A 157 -9.17 -22.95 -4.65
C THR A 157 -9.09 -22.18 -3.32
N ASN A 158 -8.09 -21.31 -3.13
CA ASN A 158 -7.93 -20.56 -1.88
C ASN A 158 -8.90 -19.35 -1.83
N PRO A 159 -9.95 -19.37 -1.00
CA PRO A 159 -10.92 -18.28 -0.93
C PRO A 159 -10.33 -16.98 -0.36
N ASN A 160 -9.13 -17.03 0.24
CA ASN A 160 -8.43 -15.89 0.82
C ASN A 160 -7.32 -15.35 -0.10
N TYR A 161 -7.15 -15.89 -1.31
CA TYR A 161 -6.09 -15.43 -2.21
C TYR A 161 -6.27 -13.95 -2.54
N ASN A 162 -5.24 -13.14 -2.28
CA ASN A 162 -5.20 -11.72 -2.60
C ASN A 162 -4.13 -11.49 -3.67
N TYR A 163 -4.57 -11.33 -4.92
CA TYR A 163 -3.69 -11.12 -6.07
C TYR A 163 -2.82 -9.86 -5.92
N THR A 164 -3.40 -8.73 -5.50
CA THR A 164 -2.67 -7.47 -5.33
C THR A 164 -1.57 -7.62 -4.28
N LEU A 165 -1.86 -8.30 -3.17
CA LEU A 165 -0.87 -8.58 -2.14
C LEU A 165 0.22 -9.54 -2.64
N ALA A 166 -0.16 -10.59 -3.37
CA ALA A 166 0.78 -11.53 -3.98
C ALA A 166 1.71 -10.82 -4.96
N GLU A 167 1.19 -9.97 -5.85
CA GLU A 167 1.97 -9.17 -6.80
C GLU A 167 2.91 -8.20 -6.08
N LYS A 168 2.38 -7.42 -5.12
CA LYS A 168 3.18 -6.46 -4.32
C LYS A 168 4.36 -7.15 -3.63
N LEU A 169 4.15 -8.35 -3.11
CA LEU A 169 5.16 -9.09 -2.37
C LEU A 169 6.11 -9.88 -3.29
N GLY A 170 5.82 -9.98 -4.59
CA GLY A 170 6.57 -10.80 -5.55
C GLY A 170 6.36 -12.29 -5.34
N ALA A 171 5.16 -12.69 -4.89
CA ALA A 171 4.79 -14.07 -4.65
C ALA A 171 4.54 -14.83 -5.95
N ASP A 172 5.01 -16.07 -6.01
CA ASP A 172 4.61 -17.04 -7.03
C ASP A 172 3.23 -17.65 -6.72
N ASN A 173 2.83 -18.64 -7.52
CA ASN A 173 1.54 -19.33 -7.39
C ASN A 173 1.35 -20.04 -6.03
N TYR A 174 2.42 -20.29 -5.27
CA TYR A 174 2.37 -20.90 -3.95
C TYR A 174 2.32 -19.86 -2.82
N GLY A 175 2.37 -18.56 -3.13
CA GLY A 175 2.50 -17.52 -2.11
C GLY A 175 3.94 -17.35 -1.59
N MET A 176 4.92 -17.81 -2.36
CA MET A 176 6.32 -17.92 -1.95
C MET A 176 7.22 -17.12 -2.89
N LYS A 177 8.44 -16.80 -2.47
CA LYS A 177 9.48 -16.24 -3.34
C LYS A 177 10.88 -16.62 -2.89
N LYS A 178 11.86 -16.30 -3.73
CA LYS A 178 13.27 -16.47 -3.40
C LYS A 178 13.76 -15.30 -2.55
N TYR A 179 14.54 -15.65 -1.55
CA TYR A 179 15.32 -14.78 -0.68
C TYR A 179 16.75 -15.32 -0.63
N ILE A 180 17.64 -14.58 0.03
CA ILE A 180 18.97 -15.09 0.38
C ILE A 180 19.05 -15.22 1.90
N LEU A 181 19.16 -16.47 2.36
CA LEU A 181 19.49 -16.79 3.73
C LEU A 181 20.99 -16.62 3.91
N VAL A 182 21.36 -15.84 4.92
CA VAL A 182 22.74 -15.65 5.35
C VAL A 182 22.91 -16.32 6.69
N VAL A 183 23.95 -17.13 6.82
CA VAL A 183 24.41 -17.65 8.11
C VAL A 183 25.69 -16.94 8.47
N LEU A 184 25.65 -16.11 9.53
CA LEU A 184 26.81 -15.43 10.07
C LEU A 184 27.61 -16.39 10.95
N LYS A 185 28.94 -16.30 10.89
CA LYS A 185 29.90 -17.14 11.63
C LYS A 185 30.99 -16.25 12.21
N THR A 186 31.75 -16.80 13.16
CA THR A 186 32.97 -16.15 13.64
C THR A 186 33.95 -15.98 12.47
N GLY A 187 34.48 -14.77 12.28
CA GLY A 187 35.48 -14.49 11.26
C GLY A 187 36.90 -14.84 11.70
N SER A 188 37.88 -14.51 10.85
CA SER A 188 39.30 -14.84 11.08
C SER A 188 40.02 -13.85 11.99
N ASN A 189 39.46 -12.67 12.25
CA ASN A 189 40.05 -11.67 13.13
C ASN A 189 39.93 -12.11 14.59
N GLN A 190 41.09 -12.29 15.25
CA GLN A 190 41.21 -12.74 16.64
C GLN A 190 41.65 -11.61 17.59
N THR A 191 41.42 -10.36 17.22
CA THR A 191 41.70 -9.23 18.12
C THR A 191 40.95 -9.37 19.45
N ASN A 192 41.57 -8.89 20.53
CA ASN A 192 40.96 -8.80 21.86
C ASN A 192 40.73 -7.35 22.30
N ASP A 193 40.88 -6.39 21.38
CA ASP A 193 40.61 -4.98 21.63
C ASP A 193 39.09 -4.77 21.76
N LYS A 194 38.64 -4.60 23.01
CA LYS A 194 37.23 -4.43 23.33
C LYS A 194 36.64 -3.15 22.77
N GLU A 195 37.42 -2.06 22.72
CA GLU A 195 36.92 -0.78 22.22
C GLU A 195 36.68 -0.87 20.70
N PHE A 196 37.64 -1.44 19.98
CA PHE A 196 37.51 -1.74 18.56
C PHE A 196 36.29 -2.64 18.28
N ILE A 197 36.19 -3.79 18.96
CA ILE A 197 35.08 -4.74 18.78
C ILE A 197 33.73 -4.06 19.01
N ASN A 198 33.58 -3.33 20.12
CA ASN A 198 32.33 -2.65 20.45
C ASN A 198 31.94 -1.59 19.40
N ASN A 199 32.91 -0.81 18.93
CA ASN A 199 32.66 0.19 17.89
C ASN A 199 32.26 -0.46 16.55
N THR A 200 32.92 -1.56 16.17
CA THR A 200 32.61 -2.29 14.95
C THR A 200 31.22 -2.93 15.00
N PHE A 201 30.83 -3.56 16.12
CA PHE A 201 29.50 -4.15 16.27
C PHE A 201 28.38 -3.09 16.42
N ARG A 202 28.68 -1.88 16.90
CA ARG A 202 27.73 -0.78 16.79
C ARG A 202 27.46 -0.41 15.33
N GLY A 203 28.52 -0.31 14.51
CA GLY A 203 28.38 -0.10 13.06
C GLY A 203 27.64 -1.23 12.35
N HIS A 204 27.81 -2.47 12.80
CA HIS A 204 27.03 -3.64 12.32
C HIS A 204 25.52 -3.45 12.56
N LEU A 205 25.12 -3.03 13.77
CA LEU A 205 23.70 -2.76 14.10
C LEU A 205 23.14 -1.57 13.30
N ASP A 206 23.92 -0.51 13.14
CA ASP A 206 23.55 0.63 12.30
C ASP A 206 23.32 0.21 10.84
N ASN A 207 24.17 -0.68 10.32
CA ASN A 207 24.02 -1.21 8.97
C ASN A 207 22.77 -2.11 8.82
N ILE A 208 22.48 -2.95 9.82
CA ILE A 208 21.23 -3.74 9.86
C ILE A 208 20.02 -2.82 9.73
N ASN A 209 19.95 -1.76 10.53
CA ASN A 209 18.82 -0.83 10.49
C ASN A 209 18.68 -0.16 9.12
N ASN A 210 19.80 0.29 8.53
CA ASN A 210 19.82 0.88 7.20
C ASN A 210 19.31 -0.11 6.11
N LEU A 211 19.70 -1.40 6.20
CA LEU A 211 19.22 -2.41 5.24
C LEU A 211 17.74 -2.76 5.44
N VAL A 212 17.22 -2.71 6.68
CA VAL A 212 15.79 -2.86 6.96
C VAL A 212 15.00 -1.67 6.39
N GLU A 213 15.46 -0.44 6.58
CA GLU A 213 14.82 0.77 6.03
C GLU A 213 14.77 0.76 4.49
N GLN A 214 15.81 0.20 3.85
CA GLN A 214 15.85 0.00 2.40
C GLN A 214 14.99 -1.18 1.91
N GLY A 215 14.40 -1.97 2.81
CA GLY A 215 13.61 -3.16 2.47
C GLY A 215 14.45 -4.34 1.96
N LYS A 216 15.77 -4.30 2.16
CA LYS A 216 16.73 -5.33 1.72
C LYS A 216 16.95 -6.41 2.77
N LEU A 217 16.78 -6.10 4.05
CA LEU A 217 16.89 -7.06 5.15
C LEU A 217 15.52 -7.23 5.80
N ILE A 218 15.03 -8.47 5.83
CA ILE A 218 13.68 -8.79 6.34
C ILE A 218 13.75 -9.40 7.74
N VAL A 219 14.72 -10.27 8.00
CA VAL A 219 14.94 -10.88 9.31
C VAL A 219 16.39 -10.73 9.67
N ALA A 220 16.67 -10.31 10.91
CA ALA A 220 17.98 -10.39 11.53
C ALA A 220 17.86 -10.87 12.97
N GLY A 221 18.76 -11.75 13.39
CA GLY A 221 18.79 -12.19 14.77
C GLY A 221 20.01 -13.06 15.11
N PRO A 222 20.49 -12.99 16.36
CA PRO A 222 21.57 -13.85 16.81
C PRO A 222 21.10 -15.30 16.92
N LEU A 223 22.04 -16.23 16.73
CA LEU A 223 21.86 -17.63 17.09
C LEU A 223 22.46 -17.85 18.48
N GLU A 224 21.83 -18.73 19.25
CA GLU A 224 22.41 -19.21 20.51
C GLU A 224 23.74 -19.92 20.27
N GLN A 225 24.52 -20.09 21.34
CA GLN A 225 25.77 -20.83 21.27
C GLN A 225 25.53 -22.24 20.71
N ASN A 226 26.37 -22.61 19.74
CA ASN A 226 26.25 -23.87 19.02
C ASN A 226 27.63 -24.38 18.58
N GLU A 227 27.72 -25.68 18.35
CA GLU A 227 28.95 -26.39 17.93
C GLU A 227 29.49 -25.94 16.57
N ARG A 228 28.66 -25.28 15.74
CA ARG A 228 29.03 -24.82 14.40
C ARG A 228 29.59 -23.39 14.40
N THR A 229 29.68 -22.74 15.57
CA THR A 229 30.14 -21.35 15.74
C THR A 229 29.32 -20.32 14.94
N PHE A 230 28.08 -20.67 14.60
CA PHE A 230 27.15 -19.75 13.94
C PHE A 230 26.73 -18.66 14.93
N ARG A 231 26.70 -17.42 14.45
CA ARG A 231 26.47 -16.23 15.27
C ARG A 231 25.10 -15.61 15.07
N GLY A 232 24.53 -15.76 13.88
CA GLY A 232 23.25 -15.15 13.55
C GLY A 232 22.77 -15.55 12.16
N ILE A 233 21.55 -15.15 11.86
CA ILE A 233 20.94 -15.32 10.54
C ILE A 233 20.46 -13.97 10.01
N PHE A 234 20.59 -13.79 8.71
CA PHE A 234 19.85 -12.77 7.96
C PHE A 234 18.97 -13.42 6.90
N ILE A 235 17.84 -12.80 6.61
CA ILE A 235 17.04 -13.09 5.41
C ILE A 235 16.99 -11.82 4.57
N LEU A 236 17.68 -11.85 3.43
CA LEU A 236 17.79 -10.74 2.49
C LEU A 236 16.73 -10.84 1.39
N ASN A 237 16.12 -9.71 1.05
CA ASN A 237 15.18 -9.53 -0.05
C ASN A 237 15.89 -8.80 -1.20
N VAL A 238 16.73 -9.55 -1.91
CA VAL A 238 17.56 -9.10 -3.04
C VAL A 238 17.50 -10.13 -4.16
N ASP A 239 17.82 -9.72 -5.38
CA ASP A 239 17.56 -10.54 -6.57
C ASP A 239 18.67 -11.57 -6.87
N SER A 240 19.86 -11.39 -6.27
CA SER A 240 21.02 -12.24 -6.59
C SER A 240 22.04 -12.36 -5.47
N MET A 241 22.84 -13.44 -5.53
CA MET A 241 23.98 -13.65 -4.64
C MET A 241 25.05 -12.56 -4.77
N ALA A 242 25.20 -11.97 -5.96
CA ALA A 242 26.13 -10.86 -6.17
C ALA A 242 25.69 -9.63 -5.37
N GLU A 243 24.42 -9.24 -5.48
CA GLU A 243 23.86 -8.14 -4.71
C GLU A 243 23.92 -8.42 -3.21
N ALA A 244 23.60 -9.64 -2.76
CA ALA A 244 23.73 -10.03 -1.35
C ALA A 244 25.17 -9.83 -0.83
N ASN A 245 26.18 -10.25 -1.60
CA ASN A 245 27.57 -10.01 -1.23
C ASN A 245 27.89 -8.51 -1.16
N GLU A 246 27.48 -7.72 -2.14
CA GLU A 246 27.73 -6.27 -2.15
C GLU A 246 27.15 -5.59 -0.90
N ILE A 247 25.91 -5.91 -0.52
CA ILE A 247 25.29 -5.30 0.64
C ILE A 247 25.86 -5.82 1.96
N LEU A 248 26.27 -7.08 2.05
CA LEU A 248 26.91 -7.63 3.25
C LEU A 248 28.30 -7.02 3.46
N LEU A 249 29.02 -6.69 2.38
CA LEU A 249 30.32 -6.02 2.47
C LEU A 249 30.24 -4.56 2.93
N THR A 250 29.04 -4.01 3.15
CA THR A 250 28.88 -2.70 3.81
C THR A 250 28.95 -2.78 5.33
N ASP A 251 28.90 -3.99 5.90
CA ASP A 251 28.91 -4.24 7.33
C ASP A 251 30.34 -4.19 7.90
N PRO A 252 30.64 -3.27 8.84
CA PRO A 252 31.97 -3.16 9.44
C PRO A 252 32.45 -4.46 10.10
N ALA A 253 31.56 -5.25 10.71
CA ALA A 253 31.97 -6.51 11.35
C ALA A 253 32.40 -7.56 10.33
N ILE A 254 31.85 -7.51 9.10
CA ILE A 254 32.26 -8.35 7.99
C ILE A 254 33.56 -7.82 7.36
N GLN A 255 33.65 -6.50 7.11
CA GLN A 255 34.85 -5.87 6.53
C GLN A 255 36.10 -6.11 7.37
N GLU A 256 35.96 -6.01 8.69
CA GLU A 256 37.04 -6.23 9.65
C GLU A 256 37.28 -7.72 9.97
N ASN A 257 36.59 -8.63 9.27
CA ASN A 257 36.69 -10.08 9.45
C ASN A 257 36.39 -10.56 10.88
N LEU A 258 35.62 -9.81 11.68
CA LEU A 258 35.07 -10.27 12.96
C LEU A 258 33.92 -11.26 12.72
N LEU A 259 33.18 -11.06 11.64
CA LEU A 259 32.17 -11.97 11.11
C LEU A 259 32.57 -12.46 9.72
N ALA A 260 32.23 -13.71 9.45
CA ALA A 260 32.21 -14.29 8.11
C ALA A 260 30.78 -14.79 7.83
N TYR A 261 30.47 -15.14 6.58
CA TYR A 261 29.12 -15.57 6.23
C TYR A 261 29.09 -16.67 5.17
N GLU A 262 27.97 -17.40 5.15
CA GLU A 262 27.57 -18.33 4.09
C GLU A 262 26.23 -17.89 3.52
N LEU A 263 26.06 -18.03 2.21
CA LEU A 263 24.84 -17.62 1.49
C LEU A 263 24.12 -18.83 0.92
N PHE A 264 22.80 -18.85 1.09
CA PHE A 264 21.92 -19.88 0.55
C PHE A 264 20.72 -19.24 -0.15
N ASN A 265 20.43 -19.68 -1.37
CA ASN A 265 19.15 -19.36 -1.99
C ASN A 265 18.06 -20.04 -1.16
N TRP A 266 17.16 -19.26 -0.60
CA TRP A 266 16.11 -19.76 0.25
C TRP A 266 14.74 -19.43 -0.34
N TYR A 267 13.88 -20.44 -0.45
CA TYR A 267 12.53 -20.29 -0.93
C TYR A 267 11.59 -20.24 0.28
N GLY A 268 11.00 -19.08 0.52
CA GLY A 268 10.23 -18.77 1.72
C GLY A 268 8.94 -18.02 1.41
N SER A 269 8.11 -17.83 2.43
CA SER A 269 6.84 -17.10 2.25
C SER A 269 7.10 -15.68 1.74
N ALA A 270 6.40 -15.28 0.68
CA ALA A 270 6.45 -13.91 0.17
C ALA A 270 5.89 -12.89 1.19
N ALA A 271 5.09 -13.35 2.14
CA ALA A 271 4.48 -12.53 3.18
C ALA A 271 5.42 -12.14 4.34
N LEU A 272 6.68 -12.61 4.36
CA LEU A 272 7.61 -12.28 5.44
C LEU A 272 7.73 -10.77 5.71
N PRO A 273 7.89 -9.87 4.72
CA PRO A 273 8.02 -8.44 5.01
C PRO A 273 6.83 -7.82 5.77
N GLU A 274 5.64 -8.45 5.73
CA GLU A 274 4.46 -7.96 6.43
C GLU A 274 4.56 -8.07 7.96
N TYR A 275 5.53 -8.83 8.50
CA TYR A 275 5.77 -8.85 9.95
C TYR A 275 6.54 -7.60 10.44
N LEU A 276 7.32 -6.93 9.57
CA LEU A 276 8.18 -5.79 9.95
C LEU A 276 7.40 -4.65 10.65
N PRO A 277 6.21 -4.21 10.17
CA PRO A 277 5.40 -3.21 10.88
C PRO A 277 4.90 -3.67 12.26
N SER A 278 4.84 -4.98 12.49
CA SER A 278 4.49 -5.54 13.79
C SER A 278 5.72 -5.66 14.69
N ALA A 279 6.89 -6.01 14.14
CA ALA A 279 8.15 -6.06 14.85
C ALA A 279 8.50 -4.73 15.51
N ASP A 280 8.27 -3.63 14.80
CA ASP A 280 8.49 -2.27 15.31
C ASP A 280 7.62 -1.93 16.54
N LYS A 281 6.47 -2.61 16.71
CA LYS A 281 5.51 -2.30 17.78
C LYS A 281 5.70 -3.12 19.05
N VAL A 282 6.57 -4.14 19.03
CA VAL A 282 6.63 -5.14 20.12
C VAL A 282 7.83 -4.99 21.04
N TRP A 283 8.86 -4.24 20.65
CA TRP A 283 10.03 -4.04 21.50
C TRP A 283 9.79 -2.93 22.53
N LYS A 284 10.34 -3.10 23.74
CA LYS A 284 10.30 -2.07 24.82
C LYS A 284 11.59 -1.25 24.88
N LEU A 285 12.69 -1.89 24.54
CA LEU A 285 14.01 -1.30 24.34
C LEU A 285 14.38 -1.63 22.91
N SER A 286 14.89 -0.65 22.17
CA SER A 286 15.31 -0.89 20.78
C SER A 286 16.33 -2.03 20.79
N PRO A 287 16.05 -3.15 20.11
CA PRO A 287 16.99 -4.24 19.98
C PRO A 287 18.19 -3.84 19.14
#